data_AF-A0A1C3CXQ2-F1
#
_entry.id   AF-A0A1C3CXQ2-F1
#
_cell.length_a   1.000
_cell.length_b   1.000
_cell.length_c   1.000
_cell.angle_alpha   90.00
_cell.angle_beta   90.00
_cell.angle_gamma   90.00
#
_symmetry.space_group_name_H-M   'P 1'
#
loop_
_entity.id
_entity.type
_entity.pdbx_description
1 polymer ?
#
loop_
_entity_poly.entity_id
_entity_poly.type
_entity_poly.pdbx_seq_one_letter_code
_entity_poly.pdbx_strand_id
1 'polypeptide(L)'
;MPEIYKYLYTQIGIFGSLPTHKVLISSTSNKAKLIFADNTFIYGTVSDWALRNSGIGSRTSIWSEEPKSFLENEKRRLSLYRISHPAFITEVGIG
;
A
#
# COMPACT_ATOMS: atom_id res chain seq x y z
N MET A 1 -1.63 -23.34 4.01
CA MET A 1 -2.77 -22.61 3.41
C MET A 1 -2.22 -21.35 2.76
N PRO A 2 -2.65 -20.96 1.56
CA PRO A 2 -2.22 -19.68 0.98
C PRO A 2 -2.60 -18.55 1.94
N GLU A 3 -1.68 -17.64 2.24
CA GLU A 3 -2.00 -16.47 3.05
C GLU A 3 -3.04 -15.63 2.31
N ILE A 4 -4.26 -15.56 2.87
CA ILE A 4 -5.34 -14.75 2.30
C ILE A 4 -5.17 -13.34 2.85
N TYR A 5 -4.71 -12.44 1.99
CA TYR A 5 -4.59 -11.02 2.30
C TYR A 5 -5.91 -10.30 2.00
N LYS A 6 -6.48 -9.63 3.00
CA LYS A 6 -7.71 -8.84 2.86
C LYS A 6 -7.38 -7.35 2.85
N TYR A 7 -7.91 -6.62 1.88
CA TYR A 7 -7.83 -5.16 1.84
C TYR A 7 -8.43 -4.55 3.10
N LEU A 8 -7.68 -3.63 3.72
CA LEU A 8 -8.04 -2.99 4.96
C LEU A 8 -8.36 -1.51 4.73
N TYR A 9 -7.41 -0.73 4.21
CA TYR A 9 -7.59 0.68 3.85
C TYR A 9 -6.50 1.16 2.90
N THR A 10 -6.65 2.39 2.38
CA THR A 10 -5.61 3.06 1.58
C THR A 10 -4.97 4.15 2.45
N GLN A 11 -3.67 4.02 2.73
CA GLN A 11 -2.92 5.08 3.40
C GLN A 11 -2.49 6.10 2.34
N ILE A 12 -3.02 7.32 2.41
CA ILE A 12 -2.56 8.41 1.56
C ILE A 12 -1.22 8.92 2.08
N GLY A 13 -0.19 8.83 1.23
CA GLY A 13 1.13 9.35 1.55
C GLY A 13 1.10 10.87 1.54
N ILE A 14 1.50 11.47 2.66
CA ILE A 14 1.73 12.91 2.76
C ILE A 14 3.23 13.14 2.51
N PHE A 15 3.60 14.31 1.99
CA PHE A 15 4.98 14.62 1.65
C PHE A 15 5.93 14.37 2.85
N GLY A 16 6.97 13.55 2.64
CA GLY A 16 7.92 13.14 3.69
C GLY A 16 7.59 11.82 4.41
N SER A 17 6.42 11.23 4.19
CA SER A 17 6.09 9.87 4.65
C SER A 17 6.23 8.83 3.55
N LEU A 18 6.02 7.56 3.88
CA LEU A 18 5.83 6.49 2.89
C LEU A 18 4.81 6.93 1.81
N PRO A 19 5.07 6.61 0.53
CA PRO A 19 4.14 6.88 -0.57
C PRO A 19 2.77 6.24 -0.34
N THR A 20 1.76 6.72 -1.06
CA THR A 20 0.41 6.15 -0.98
C THR A 20 0.45 4.65 -1.26
N HIS A 21 -0.13 3.87 -0.37
CA HIS A 21 -0.16 2.43 -0.46
C HIS A 21 -1.47 1.84 0.05
N LYS A 22 -1.86 0.72 -0.54
CA LYS A 22 -3.00 -0.07 -0.09
C LYS A 22 -2.51 -1.06 0.96
N VAL A 23 -3.14 -1.04 2.12
CA VAL A 23 -2.81 -1.92 3.24
C VAL A 23 -3.71 -3.13 3.14
N LEU A 24 -3.11 -4.31 2.98
CA LEU A 24 -3.80 -5.58 3.08
C LEU A 24 -3.28 -6.31 4.32
N ILE A 25 -4.15 -6.90 5.12
CA ILE A 25 -3.75 -7.70 6.28
C ILE A 25 -3.94 -9.18 6.00
N SER A 26 -3.00 -9.99 6.46
CA SER A 26 -3.17 -11.44 6.44
C SER A 26 -4.24 -11.88 7.45
N SER A 27 -5.10 -12.80 7.06
CA SER A 27 -6.08 -13.41 7.97
C SER A 27 -5.45 -14.39 8.97
N THR A 28 -4.23 -14.83 8.72
CA THR A 28 -3.55 -15.89 9.50
C THR A 28 -2.29 -15.40 10.21
N SER A 29 -1.74 -14.25 9.83
CA SER A 29 -0.50 -13.71 10.38
C SER A 29 -0.69 -12.23 10.71
N ASN A 30 0.01 -11.71 11.74
CA ASN A 30 -0.01 -10.27 12.06
C ASN A 30 0.85 -9.44 11.09
N LYS A 31 0.91 -9.87 9.83
CA LYS A 31 1.67 -9.25 8.76
C LYS A 31 0.71 -8.48 7.86
N ALA A 32 1.14 -7.29 7.49
CA ALA A 32 0.47 -6.49 6.48
C ALA A 32 1.31 -6.43 5.22
N LYS A 33 0.63 -6.44 4.09
CA LYS A 33 1.19 -6.24 2.76
C LYS A 33 0.79 -4.85 2.30
N LEU A 34 1.79 -4.00 2.06
CA LEU A 34 1.62 -2.62 1.61
C LEU A 34 1.86 -2.59 0.10
N ILE A 35 0.80 -2.41 -0.70
CA ILE A 35 0.86 -2.45 -2.16
C ILE A 35 0.86 -1.02 -2.72
N PHE A 36 1.89 -0.68 -3.49
CA PHE A 36 2.05 0.63 -4.10
C PHE A 36 1.43 0.70 -5.50
N ALA A 37 1.36 1.92 -6.04
CA ALA A 37 0.68 2.24 -7.31
C ALA A 37 1.26 1.53 -8.55
N ASP A 38 2.49 1.02 -8.49
CA ASP A 38 3.14 0.24 -9.54
C ASP A 38 2.99 -1.28 -9.35
N ASN A 39 2.10 -1.72 -8.43
CA ASN A 39 1.90 -3.11 -8.02
C ASN A 39 3.10 -3.77 -7.34
N THR A 40 4.12 -3.00 -6.96
CA THR A 40 5.14 -3.49 -6.03
C THR A 40 4.60 -3.47 -4.61
N PHE A 41 5.22 -4.24 -3.72
CA PHE A 41 4.79 -4.31 -2.33
C PHE A 41 5.96 -4.43 -1.36
N ILE A 42 5.67 -4.16 -0.09
CA ILE A 42 6.53 -4.51 1.04
C ILE A 42 5.68 -5.15 2.13
N TYR A 43 6.33 -5.91 3.00
CA TYR A 43 5.70 -6.38 4.23
C TYR A 43 5.97 -5.40 5.37
N GLY A 44 4.98 -5.23 6.23
CA GLY A 44 5.09 -4.42 7.43
C GLY A 44 4.13 -4.89 8.51
N THR A 45 4.09 -4.15 9.60
CA THR A 45 3.13 -4.33 10.69
C THR A 45 2.17 -3.16 10.72
N VAL A 46 0.90 -3.41 11.01
CA VAL A 46 -0.12 -2.37 11.16
C VAL A 46 -0.41 -2.23 12.65
N SER A 47 -0.59 -1.00 13.11
CA SER A 47 -0.92 -0.74 14.51
C SER A 47 -2.34 -1.19 14.83
N ASP A 48 -2.58 -1.57 16.09
CA ASP A 48 -3.92 -1.93 16.58
C ASP A 48 -4.92 -0.78 16.40
N TRP A 49 -4.45 0.46 16.45
CA TRP A 49 -5.28 1.64 16.19
C TRP A 49 -5.76 1.66 14.74
N ALA A 50 -4.88 1.44 13.76
CA ALA A 50 -5.24 1.43 12.36
C ALA A 50 -6.14 0.23 12.01
N LEU A 51 -5.99 -0.89 12.71
CA LEU A 51 -6.89 -2.05 12.59
C LEU A 51 -8.31 -1.75 13.07
N ARG A 52 -8.44 -1.04 14.20
CA ARG A 52 -9.76 -0.69 14.77
C ARG A 52 -10.45 0.43 13.99
N ASN A 53 -9.71 1.25 13.27
CA ASN A 53 -10.21 2.44 12.57
C ASN A 53 -10.12 2.34 11.03
N SER A 54 -9.89 1.14 10.49
CA SER A 54 -9.67 0.91 9.06
C SER A 54 -10.82 1.31 8.13
N GLY A 55 -12.01 1.59 8.67
CA GLY A 55 -13.14 2.09 7.89
C GLY A 55 -13.02 3.56 7.47
N ILE A 56 -12.07 4.32 8.02
CA ILE A 56 -11.89 5.73 7.70
C ILE A 56 -11.03 5.86 6.45
N GLY A 57 -11.63 6.30 5.34
CA GLY A 57 -10.90 6.60 4.10
C GLY A 57 -10.67 5.40 3.18
N SER A 58 -11.48 4.34 3.28
CA SER A 58 -11.42 3.20 2.35
C SER A 58 -11.68 3.67 0.91
N ARG A 59 -10.76 3.36 0.01
CA ARG A 59 -10.94 3.52 -1.43
C ARG A 59 -11.18 2.15 -2.07
N THR A 60 -11.09 2.07 -3.40
CA THR A 60 -11.14 0.77 -4.09
C THR A 60 -10.01 -0.13 -3.59
N SER A 61 -10.22 -1.44 -3.61
CA SER A 61 -9.21 -2.40 -3.16
C SER A 61 -8.09 -2.57 -4.20
N ILE A 62 -8.40 -2.36 -5.48
CA ILE A 62 -7.50 -2.59 -6.62
C ILE A 62 -7.05 -1.26 -7.21
N TRP A 63 -5.76 -1.12 -7.53
CA TRP A 63 -5.22 0.11 -8.11
C TRP A 63 -5.80 0.42 -9.49
N SER A 64 -6.09 -0.61 -10.29
CA SER A 64 -6.70 -0.48 -11.62
C SER A 64 -8.12 0.09 -11.62
N GLU A 65 -8.82 0.05 -10.48
CA GLU A 65 -10.17 0.62 -10.32
C GLU A 65 -10.11 2.11 -9.94
N GLU A 66 -8.95 2.65 -9.57
CA GLU A 66 -8.78 4.08 -9.28
C GLU A 66 -8.79 4.92 -10.57
N PRO A 67 -9.15 6.22 -10.49
CA PRO A 67 -9.03 7.13 -11.62
C PRO A 67 -7.61 7.16 -12.18
N LYS A 68 -7.46 7.09 -13.51
CA LYS A 68 -6.15 7.04 -14.19
C LYS A 68 -5.22 8.20 -13.79
N SER A 69 -5.77 9.42 -13.71
CA SER A 69 -5.02 10.61 -13.30
C SER A 69 -4.47 10.51 -11.88
N PHE A 70 -5.23 9.89 -10.97
CA PHE A 70 -4.78 9.62 -9.60
C PHE A 70 -3.65 8.58 -9.59
N LEU A 71 -3.82 7.48 -10.33
CA LEU A 71 -2.82 6.42 -10.42
C LEU A 71 -1.49 6.90 -11.00
N GLU A 72 -1.52 7.70 -12.06
CA GLU A 72 -0.30 8.27 -12.68
C GLU A 72 0.44 9.22 -11.73
N ASN A 73 -0.31 10.06 -11.00
CA ASN A 73 0.27 10.95 -10.01
C ASN A 73 0.93 10.18 -8.86
N GLU A 74 0.29 9.12 -8.35
CA GLU A 74 0.87 8.29 -7.29
C GLU A 74 2.09 7.50 -7.78
N LYS A 75 2.10 6.99 -9.02
CA LYS A 75 3.30 6.40 -9.63
C LYS A 75 4.46 7.39 -9.72
N ARG A 76 4.17 8.64 -10.12
CA ARG A 76 5.18 9.71 -10.16
C ARG A 76 5.75 9.99 -8.77
N ARG A 77 4.89 10.08 -7.75
CA ARG A 77 5.30 10.27 -6.34
C ARG A 77 6.15 9.12 -5.82
N LEU A 78 5.76 7.88 -6.11
CA LEU A 78 6.52 6.68 -5.76
C LEU A 78 7.91 6.68 -6.40
N SER A 79 8.01 7.04 -7.67
CA SER A 79 9.29 7.16 -8.39
C SER A 79 10.20 8.21 -7.75
N LEU A 80 9.68 9.40 -7.48
CA LEU A 80 10.43 10.46 -6.79
C LEU A 80 10.89 10.03 -5.40
N TYR A 81 10.03 9.33 -4.65
CA TYR A 81 10.37 8.82 -3.33
C TYR A 81 11.50 7.79 -3.36
N ARG A 82 11.50 6.87 -4.34
CA ARG A 82 12.59 5.90 -4.54
C ARG A 82 13.92 6.57 -4.85
N ILE A 83 13.91 7.62 -5.67
CA ILE A 83 15.12 8.39 -6.01
C ILE A 83 15.69 9.05 -4.75
N SER A 84 14.85 9.60 -3.88
CA SER A 84 15.30 10.23 -2.62
C SER A 84 15.62 9.24 -1.50
N HIS A 85 15.12 8.00 -1.56
CA HIS A 85 15.33 6.98 -0.55
C HIS A 85 15.86 5.67 -1.17
N PRO A 86 17.16 5.57 -1.48
CA PRO A 86 17.73 4.38 -2.12
C PRO A 86 17.60 3.08 -1.30
N ALA A 87 17.48 3.19 0.03
CA ALA A 87 17.25 2.05 0.92
C ALA A 87 15.81 1.51 0.86
N PHE A 88 14.89 2.23 0.21
CA PHE A 88 13.51 1.79 0.03
C PHE A 88 13.42 0.79 -1.13
N ILE A 89 13.43 -0.49 -0.78
CA ILE A 89 13.36 -1.61 -1.71
C ILE A 89 11.96 -2.23 -1.62
N THR A 90 11.35 -2.49 -2.78
CA THR A 90 10.03 -3.09 -2.90
C THR A 90 10.11 -4.38 -3.70
N GLU A 91 9.33 -5.39 -3.32
CA GLU A 91 9.21 -6.64 -4.05
C GLU A 91 8.20 -6.49 -5.20
N VAL A 92 8.47 -7.16 -6.32
CA VAL A 92 7.53 -7.20 -7.44
C VAL A 92 6.43 -8.22 -7.12
N GLY A 93 5.18 -7.76 -7.13
CA GLY A 93 4.03 -8.65 -7.14
C GLY A 93 4.03 -9.49 -8.40
N ILE A 94 4.49 -10.74 -8.31
CA ILE A 94 4.11 -11.76 -9.27
C ILE A 94 2.61 -11.96 -9.02
N GLY A 95 1.79 -11.43 -9.93
CA GLY A 95 0.34 -11.58 -9.94
C GLY A 95 -0.06 -13.05 -10.02
#